data_AF-A0A7H0GIN5-F1
#
_entry.id   AF-A0A7H0GIN5-F1
#
_cell.length_a   1.000
_cell.length_b   1.000
_cell.length_c   1.000
_cell.angle_alpha   90.00
_cell.angle_beta   90.00
_cell.angle_gamma   90.00
#
_symmetry.space_group_name_H-M   'P 1'
#
loop_
_entity.id
_entity.type
_entity.pdbx_description
1 polymer ?
#
loop_
_entity_poly.entity_id
_entity_poly.type
_entity_poly.pdbx_seq_one_letter_code
_entity_poly.pdbx_strand_id
1 'polypeptide(L)'
;MPTARETFNSSIKDAEELLAHFNAINVQPPPPNAEVLKRAGLIMACTAWETYVEDRVQEAVQQRLGEGNDSFQNRFLLRHLQITLKQFHNPSAEKTCKLFSDFLGVDVSAGWQWNNYDSARVRLELDALIKKRGEAVHRSKSVNAGIPAAHLVRKDELEKAIRFLKSLVEATDAATKV
;
A
#
# COMPACT_ATOMS: atom_id res chain seq x y z
N MET A 1 14.07 -8.24 -14.67
CA MET A 1 13.10 -7.24 -14.19
C MET A 1 13.18 -7.21 -12.67
N PRO A 2 13.06 -6.05 -12.01
CA PRO A 2 12.99 -5.99 -10.55
C PRO A 2 11.75 -6.76 -10.06
N THR A 3 11.86 -7.38 -8.90
CA THR A 3 10.74 -8.01 -8.19
C THR A 3 9.76 -6.96 -7.66
N ALA A 4 8.52 -7.37 -7.36
CA ALA A 4 7.52 -6.50 -6.75
C ALA A 4 8.06 -5.82 -5.47
N ARG A 5 8.81 -6.58 -4.66
CA ARG A 5 9.42 -6.08 -3.41
C ARG A 5 10.51 -5.02 -3.67
N GLU A 6 11.34 -5.21 -4.68
CA GLU A 6 12.39 -4.24 -5.04
C GLU A 6 11.78 -2.93 -5.58
N THR A 7 10.72 -3.04 -6.39
CA THR A 7 9.93 -1.89 -6.84
C THR A 7 9.32 -1.16 -5.65
N PHE A 8 8.67 -1.88 -4.72
CA PHE A 8 8.12 -1.30 -3.49
C PHE A 8 9.19 -0.56 -2.66
N ASN A 9 10.34 -1.19 -2.43
CA ASN A 9 11.44 -0.61 -1.65
C ASN A 9 12.00 0.67 -2.28
N SER A 10 11.87 0.83 -3.59
CA SER A 10 12.23 2.05 -4.29
C SER A 10 11.12 3.09 -4.16
N SER A 11 9.87 2.74 -4.47
CA SER A 11 8.72 3.65 -4.45
C SER A 11 8.37 4.17 -3.06
N ILE A 12 8.54 3.37 -2.00
CA ILE A 12 8.26 3.80 -0.62
C ILE A 12 9.20 4.92 -0.14
N LYS A 13 10.38 5.08 -0.79
CA LYS A 13 11.35 6.13 -0.43
C LYS A 13 10.79 7.53 -0.68
N ASP A 14 9.94 7.71 -1.68
CA ASP A 14 9.28 9.00 -1.92
C ASP A 14 8.51 9.48 -0.68
N ALA A 15 7.83 8.56 0.02
CA ALA A 15 7.14 8.87 1.28
C ALA A 15 8.12 9.18 2.43
N GLU A 16 9.26 8.50 2.48
CA GLU A 16 10.32 8.73 3.47
C GLU A 16 11.01 10.08 3.24
N GLU A 17 11.27 10.45 1.99
CA GLU A 17 11.84 11.74 1.59
C GLU A 17 10.89 12.89 1.91
N LEU A 18 9.59 12.74 1.62
CA LEU A 18 8.57 13.74 1.99
C LEU A 18 8.49 13.94 3.51
N LEU A 19 8.60 12.87 4.29
CA LEU A 19 8.68 12.94 5.75
C LEU A 19 9.98 13.61 6.22
N ALA A 20 11.12 13.29 5.59
CA ALA A 20 12.41 13.91 5.90
C ALA A 20 12.41 15.42 5.61
N HIS A 21 11.86 15.81 4.46
CA HIS A 21 11.66 17.21 4.09
C HIS A 21 10.75 17.92 5.09
N PHE A 22 9.64 17.30 5.50
CA PHE A 22 8.80 17.83 6.57
C PHE A 22 9.62 18.07 7.84
N ASN A 23 10.39 17.08 8.29
CA ASN A 23 11.21 17.20 9.50
C ASN A 23 12.25 18.33 9.40
N ALA A 24 12.87 18.52 8.24
CA ALA A 24 13.87 19.56 8.02
C ALA A 24 13.31 20.99 8.09
N ILE A 25 12.05 21.19 7.67
CA ILE A 25 11.40 22.51 7.67
C ILE A 25 10.49 22.75 8.88
N ASN A 26 10.32 21.75 9.76
CA ASN A 26 9.43 21.80 10.90
C ASN A 26 10.03 22.65 12.04
N VAL A 27 10.03 23.96 11.84
CA VAL A 27 10.34 24.98 12.87
C VAL A 27 9.08 25.32 13.67
N GLN A 28 9.20 26.00 14.83
CA GLN A 28 8.05 26.52 15.56
C GLN A 28 7.84 28.02 15.26
N PRO A 29 6.67 28.44 14.72
CA PRO A 29 5.56 27.62 14.22
C PRO A 29 5.86 26.97 12.85
N PRO A 30 5.29 25.79 12.54
CA PRO A 30 5.54 25.11 11.27
C PRO A 30 4.98 25.92 10.09
N PRO A 31 5.66 25.92 8.93
CA PRO A 31 5.20 26.69 7.79
C PRO A 31 3.89 26.09 7.24
N PRO A 32 2.95 26.91 6.74
CA PRO A 32 1.60 26.45 6.33
C PRO A 32 1.59 25.34 5.27
N ASN A 33 2.64 25.25 4.45
CA ASN A 33 2.80 24.23 3.41
C ASN A 33 3.31 22.88 3.94
N ALA A 34 3.83 22.81 5.17
CA ALA A 34 4.40 21.60 5.75
C ALA A 34 3.38 20.46 5.85
N GLU A 35 2.08 20.77 6.01
CA GLU A 35 1.04 19.74 6.05
C GLU A 35 0.88 18.99 4.72
N VAL A 36 1.11 19.66 3.59
CA VAL A 36 1.01 19.05 2.26
C VAL A 36 2.01 17.91 2.13
N LEU A 37 3.20 18.04 2.72
CA LEU A 37 4.25 17.01 2.69
C LEU A 37 3.81 15.73 3.41
N LYS A 38 3.20 15.86 4.61
CA LYS A 38 2.69 14.70 5.35
C LYS A 38 1.56 13.99 4.60
N ARG A 39 0.66 14.78 4.01
CA ARG A 39 -0.46 14.24 3.22
C ARG A 39 0.05 13.53 1.96
N ALA A 40 0.95 14.16 1.22
CA ALA A 40 1.57 13.58 0.04
C ALA A 40 2.33 12.31 0.41
N GLY A 41 3.08 12.30 1.52
CA GLY A 41 3.79 11.13 2.01
C GLY A 41 2.86 9.94 2.29
N LEU A 42 1.70 10.19 2.91
CA LEU A 42 0.71 9.13 3.16
C LEU A 42 0.16 8.55 1.86
N ILE A 43 -0.15 9.42 0.89
CA ILE A 43 -0.64 9.02 -0.43
C ILE A 43 0.42 8.18 -1.15
N MET A 44 1.66 8.67 -1.24
CA MET A 44 2.76 7.97 -1.89
C MET A 44 3.04 6.61 -1.24
N ALA A 45 3.00 6.53 0.09
CA ALA A 45 3.20 5.26 0.80
C ALA A 45 2.11 4.24 0.47
N CYS A 46 0.84 4.66 0.47
CA CYS A 46 -0.25 3.78 0.08
C CYS A 46 -0.12 3.36 -1.38
N THR A 47 0.09 4.30 -2.31
CA THR A 47 0.26 4.01 -3.74
C THR A 47 1.37 2.99 -3.99
N ALA A 48 2.52 3.12 -3.30
CA ALA A 48 3.61 2.16 -3.40
C ALA A 48 3.16 0.73 -3.00
N TRP A 49 2.37 0.61 -1.92
CA TRP A 49 1.80 -0.67 -1.50
C TRP A 49 0.74 -1.21 -2.47
N GLU A 50 -0.11 -0.35 -3.04
CA GLU A 50 -1.11 -0.77 -4.04
C GLU A 50 -0.43 -1.38 -5.26
N THR A 51 0.58 -0.69 -5.81
CA THR A 51 1.40 -1.20 -6.92
C THR A 51 2.11 -2.51 -6.56
N TYR A 52 2.66 -2.61 -5.34
CA TYR A 52 3.26 -3.85 -4.86
C TYR A 52 2.29 -5.03 -4.91
N VAL A 53 1.04 -4.87 -4.47
CA VAL A 53 0.05 -5.95 -4.47
C VAL A 53 -0.21 -6.44 -5.90
N GLU A 54 -0.41 -5.51 -6.84
CA GLU A 54 -0.64 -5.83 -8.24
C GLU A 54 0.55 -6.59 -8.85
N ASP A 55 1.75 -6.05 -8.66
CA ASP A 55 3.00 -6.64 -9.16
C ASP A 55 3.26 -8.01 -8.52
N ARG A 56 3.01 -8.16 -7.21
CA ARG A 56 3.31 -9.38 -6.47
C ARG A 56 2.46 -10.55 -6.93
N VAL A 57 1.16 -10.33 -7.15
CA VAL A 57 0.26 -11.36 -7.67
C VAL A 57 0.65 -11.71 -9.11
N GLN A 58 0.96 -10.71 -9.94
CA GLN A 58 1.42 -10.95 -11.30
C GLN A 58 2.72 -11.77 -11.34
N GLU A 59 3.70 -11.41 -10.52
CA GLU A 59 4.98 -12.12 -10.38
C GLU A 59 4.76 -13.58 -9.96
N ALA A 60 3.94 -13.83 -8.93
CA ALA A 60 3.67 -15.18 -8.44
C ALA A 60 2.93 -16.05 -9.47
N VAL A 61 1.96 -15.48 -10.20
CA VAL A 61 1.25 -16.21 -11.26
C VAL A 61 2.22 -16.57 -12.38
N GLN A 62 3.06 -15.63 -12.82
CA GLN A 62 4.06 -15.89 -13.87
C GLN A 62 5.06 -16.97 -13.45
N GLN A 63 5.54 -16.94 -12.21
CA GLN A 63 6.42 -17.97 -11.65
C GLN A 63 5.77 -19.36 -11.67
N ARG A 64 4.48 -19.47 -11.31
CA ARG A 64 3.74 -20.75 -11.33
C ARG A 64 3.49 -21.32 -12.72
N LEU A 65 3.29 -20.46 -13.70
CA LEU A 65 3.05 -20.90 -15.09
C LEU A 65 4.32 -21.43 -15.76
N GLY A 66 5.50 -20.99 -15.28
CA GLY A 66 6.79 -21.36 -15.82
C GLY A 66 7.06 -20.78 -17.22
N GLU A 67 8.28 -20.97 -17.71
CA GLU A 67 8.66 -20.53 -19.05
C GLU A 67 8.02 -21.43 -20.14
N GLY A 68 7.52 -20.83 -21.23
CA GLY A 68 7.14 -21.55 -22.44
C GLY A 68 5.75 -22.21 -22.46
N ASN A 69 4.88 -21.98 -21.47
CA ASN A 69 3.56 -22.60 -21.42
C ASN A 69 2.44 -21.65 -21.95
N ASP A 70 2.33 -21.52 -23.28
CA ASP A 70 1.30 -20.70 -23.96
C ASP A 70 -0.03 -21.45 -24.19
N SER A 71 -0.41 -22.33 -23.25
CA SER A 71 -1.69 -23.02 -23.33
C SER A 71 -2.85 -22.02 -23.37
N PHE A 72 -3.98 -22.42 -23.97
CA PHE A 72 -5.20 -21.60 -23.96
C PHE A 72 -5.63 -21.22 -22.54
N GLN A 73 -5.49 -22.16 -21.59
CA GLN A 73 -5.78 -21.97 -20.18
C GLN A 73 -4.90 -20.89 -19.56
N ASN A 74 -3.60 -20.89 -19.85
CA ASN A 74 -2.66 -19.90 -19.32
C ASN A 74 -2.93 -18.51 -19.89
N ARG A 75 -3.19 -18.40 -21.20
CA ARG A 75 -3.58 -17.13 -21.83
C ARG A 75 -4.88 -16.58 -21.25
N PHE A 76 -5.85 -17.45 -21.02
CA PHE A 76 -7.12 -17.06 -20.40
C PHE A 76 -6.91 -16.56 -18.97
N LEU A 77 -6.13 -17.28 -18.15
CA LEU A 77 -5.79 -16.89 -16.78
C LEU A 77 -5.08 -15.53 -16.75
N LEU A 78 -4.04 -15.33 -17.58
CA LEU A 78 -3.29 -14.08 -17.65
C LEU A 78 -4.16 -12.90 -18.11
N ARG A 79 -5.07 -13.11 -19.08
CA ARG A 79 -6.03 -12.08 -19.49
C ARG A 79 -7.00 -11.75 -18.36
N HIS A 80 -7.50 -12.76 -17.66
CA HIS A 80 -8.40 -12.54 -16.52
C HIS A 80 -7.68 -11.76 -15.41
N LEU A 81 -6.44 -12.13 -15.08
CA LEU A 81 -5.61 -11.41 -14.13
C LEU A 81 -5.45 -9.93 -14.52
N GLN A 82 -5.08 -9.64 -15.76
CA GLN A 82 -4.93 -8.26 -16.23
C GLN A 82 -6.22 -7.44 -16.12
N ILE A 83 -7.38 -8.04 -16.39
CA ILE A 83 -8.67 -7.36 -16.22
C ILE A 83 -8.94 -7.09 -14.75
N THR A 84 -8.71 -8.08 -13.88
CA THR A 84 -8.94 -7.93 -12.44
C THR A 84 -8.02 -6.88 -11.82
N LEU A 85 -6.72 -6.85 -12.20
CA LEU A 85 -5.77 -5.84 -11.73
C LEU A 85 -6.19 -4.42 -12.15
N LYS A 86 -6.67 -4.22 -13.39
CA LYS A 86 -7.20 -2.91 -13.84
C LYS A 86 -8.40 -2.41 -13.03
N GLN A 87 -9.12 -3.33 -12.36
CA GLN A 87 -10.28 -3.02 -11.53
C GLN A 87 -9.93 -2.96 -10.04
N PHE A 88 -8.67 -3.14 -9.66
CA PHE A 88 -8.20 -3.15 -8.27
C PHE A 88 -8.08 -1.73 -7.69
N HIS A 89 -9.08 -0.88 -7.93
CA HIS A 89 -9.14 0.46 -7.37
C HIS A 89 -9.70 0.44 -5.93
N ASN A 90 -9.19 1.36 -5.10
CA ASN A 90 -9.55 1.46 -3.67
C ASN A 90 -9.45 0.11 -2.94
N PRO A 91 -8.22 -0.43 -2.81
CA PRO A 91 -7.97 -1.71 -2.18
C PRO A 91 -8.41 -1.73 -0.72
N SER A 92 -8.74 -2.92 -0.25
CA SER A 92 -9.03 -3.22 1.15
C SER A 92 -8.33 -4.52 1.51
N ALA A 93 -8.27 -4.84 2.80
CA ALA A 93 -7.83 -6.14 3.26
C ALA A 93 -8.62 -7.26 2.57
N GLU A 94 -9.95 -7.15 2.52
CA GLU A 94 -10.81 -8.14 1.87
C GLU A 94 -10.51 -8.31 0.38
N LYS A 95 -10.45 -7.21 -0.39
CA LYS A 95 -10.15 -7.27 -1.83
C LYS A 95 -8.77 -7.86 -2.09
N THR A 96 -7.79 -7.51 -1.27
CA THR A 96 -6.43 -8.04 -1.37
C THR A 96 -6.45 -9.54 -1.11
N CYS A 97 -7.05 -10.01 -0.01
CA CYS A 97 -7.15 -11.43 0.30
C CYS A 97 -7.86 -12.21 -0.80
N LYS A 98 -8.96 -11.66 -1.34
CA LYS A 98 -9.68 -12.26 -2.46
C LYS A 98 -8.81 -12.37 -3.70
N LEU A 99 -8.03 -11.34 -4.05
CA LEU A 99 -7.13 -11.38 -5.20
C LEU A 99 -6.08 -12.49 -5.07
N PHE A 100 -5.42 -12.60 -3.91
CA PHE A 100 -4.45 -13.69 -3.66
C PHE A 100 -5.12 -15.07 -3.64
N SER A 101 -6.31 -15.19 -3.06
CA SER A 101 -7.07 -16.45 -3.06
C SER A 101 -7.48 -16.86 -4.49
N ASP A 102 -8.02 -15.94 -5.28
CA ASP A 102 -8.56 -16.23 -6.61
C ASP A 102 -7.47 -16.66 -7.61
N PHE A 103 -6.26 -16.08 -7.54
CA PHE A 103 -5.17 -16.37 -8.49
C PHE A 103 -4.10 -17.31 -7.96
N LEU A 104 -3.89 -17.36 -6.65
CA LEU A 104 -2.83 -18.15 -6.03
C LEU A 104 -3.37 -19.25 -5.10
N GLY A 105 -4.66 -19.28 -4.79
CA GLY A 105 -5.23 -20.23 -3.84
C GLY A 105 -4.65 -20.10 -2.43
N VAL A 106 -4.14 -18.91 -2.08
CA VAL A 106 -3.48 -18.63 -0.80
C VAL A 106 -4.32 -17.63 -0.02
N ASP A 107 -4.63 -17.95 1.24
CA ASP A 107 -5.05 -16.95 2.22
C ASP A 107 -3.83 -16.16 2.69
N VAL A 108 -3.56 -15.05 2.00
CA VAL A 108 -2.41 -14.19 2.30
C VAL A 108 -2.48 -13.61 3.72
N SER A 109 -3.70 -13.42 4.26
CA SER A 109 -3.89 -12.85 5.60
C SER A 109 -3.49 -13.81 6.71
N ALA A 110 -3.42 -15.12 6.45
CA ALA A 110 -2.89 -16.07 7.41
C ALA A 110 -1.40 -15.82 7.75
N GLY A 111 -0.65 -15.23 6.81
CA GLY A 111 0.74 -14.84 7.01
C GLY A 111 0.92 -13.40 7.53
N TRP A 112 -0.15 -12.61 7.60
CA TRP A 112 -0.11 -11.23 8.09
C TRP A 112 -0.01 -11.17 9.60
N GLN A 113 1.18 -11.49 10.10
CA GLN A 113 1.48 -11.47 11.52
C GLN A 113 2.93 -11.08 11.76
N TRP A 114 3.13 -10.17 12.70
CA TRP A 114 4.43 -9.77 13.22
C TRP A 114 4.21 -9.13 14.60
N ASN A 115 5.27 -8.77 15.31
CA ASN A 115 5.25 -8.05 16.60
C ASN A 115 3.90 -7.39 16.96
N ASN A 116 3.17 -7.82 17.99
CA ASN A 116 1.91 -7.17 18.44
C ASN A 116 0.80 -6.98 17.36
N TYR A 117 0.95 -7.54 16.16
CA TYR A 117 0.01 -7.49 15.04
C TYR A 117 -0.40 -8.92 14.70
N ASP A 118 -1.62 -9.29 15.08
CA ASP A 118 -2.29 -10.48 14.55
C ASP A 118 -2.99 -10.16 13.23
N SER A 119 -3.41 -11.20 12.49
CA SER A 119 -4.06 -11.06 11.19
C SER A 119 -5.29 -10.15 11.23
N ALA A 120 -6.13 -10.28 12.26
CA ALA A 120 -7.32 -9.46 12.41
C ALA A 120 -6.98 -7.97 12.55
N ARG A 121 -5.99 -7.66 13.40
CA ARG A 121 -5.48 -6.30 13.60
C ARG A 121 -4.84 -5.74 12.33
N VAL A 122 -4.03 -6.53 11.62
CA VAL A 122 -3.40 -6.07 10.37
C VAL A 122 -4.47 -5.68 9.35
N ARG A 123 -5.52 -6.48 9.19
CA ARG A 123 -6.63 -6.18 8.28
C ARG A 123 -7.33 -4.87 8.65
N LEU A 124 -7.64 -4.68 9.93
CA LEU A 124 -8.27 -3.46 10.44
C LEU A 124 -7.40 -2.22 10.20
N GLU A 125 -6.11 -2.31 10.47
CA GLU A 125 -5.15 -1.21 10.31
C GLU A 125 -4.92 -0.86 8.84
N LEU A 126 -4.88 -1.87 7.97
CA LEU A 126 -4.83 -1.67 6.52
C LEU A 126 -6.08 -0.92 6.02
N ASP A 127 -7.28 -1.36 6.39
CA ASP A 127 -8.53 -0.71 5.96
C ASP A 127 -8.62 0.74 6.49
N ALA A 128 -8.20 0.96 7.74
CA ALA A 128 -8.11 2.29 8.32
C ALA A 128 -7.12 3.19 7.56
N LEU A 129 -5.97 2.64 7.15
CA LEU A 129 -4.96 3.36 6.39
C LEU A 129 -5.44 3.74 4.98
N ILE A 130 -6.09 2.82 4.26
CA ILE A 130 -6.63 3.13 2.92
C ILE A 130 -7.76 4.16 2.99
N LYS A 131 -8.61 4.09 4.03
CA LYS A 131 -9.62 5.13 4.30
C LYS A 131 -8.96 6.48 4.56
N LYS A 132 -7.94 6.53 5.42
CA LYS A 132 -7.18 7.76 5.73
C LYS A 132 -6.53 8.36 4.48
N ARG A 133 -6.00 7.52 3.57
CA ARG A 133 -5.50 7.96 2.25
C ARG A 133 -6.60 8.63 1.42
N GLY A 134 -7.81 8.04 1.37
CA GLY A 134 -8.95 8.67 0.69
C GLY A 134 -9.32 10.03 1.29
N GLU A 135 -9.36 10.12 2.62
CA GLU A 135 -9.60 11.40 3.31
C GLU A 135 -8.51 12.44 3.00
N ALA A 136 -7.24 12.02 2.99
CA ALA A 136 -6.10 12.84 2.60
C ALA A 136 -6.30 13.45 1.20
N VAL A 137 -6.66 12.64 0.20
CA VAL A 137 -6.89 13.12 -1.17
C VAL A 137 -8.09 14.07 -1.26
N HIS A 138 -9.22 13.72 -0.63
CA HIS A 138 -10.49 14.43 -0.85
C HIS A 138 -10.72 15.64 0.07
N ARG A 139 -10.13 15.68 1.27
CA ARG A 139 -10.42 16.69 2.30
C ARG A 139 -9.21 17.56 2.64
N SER A 140 -8.38 17.89 1.64
CA SER A 140 -7.12 18.63 1.87
C SER A 140 -7.28 20.03 2.48
N LYS A 141 -8.48 20.63 2.43
CA LYS A 141 -8.82 21.93 3.03
C LYS A 141 -10.32 22.00 3.34
N SER A 142 -10.73 22.08 4.60
CA SER A 142 -12.05 22.63 4.92
C SER A 142 -11.99 24.14 4.71
N VAL A 143 -12.68 24.64 3.69
CA VAL A 143 -12.92 26.07 3.50
C VAL A 143 -13.93 26.52 4.56
N ASN A 144 -13.56 26.60 5.83
CA ASN A 144 -14.46 27.08 6.88
C ASN A 144 -13.71 27.97 7.88
N ALA A 145 -14.02 29.26 7.78
CA ALA A 145 -14.13 30.26 8.84
C ALA A 145 -13.12 30.21 10.01
N GLY A 146 -11.96 30.87 9.85
CA GLY A 146 -11.25 31.53 10.96
C GLY A 146 -10.60 30.68 12.05
N ILE A 147 -10.80 29.36 12.09
CA ILE A 147 -10.16 28.44 13.04
C ILE A 147 -9.09 27.64 12.29
N PRO A 148 -7.83 27.57 12.78
CA PRO A 148 -6.82 26.69 12.22
C PRO A 148 -7.33 25.24 12.25
N ALA A 149 -7.60 24.66 11.08
CA ALA A 149 -8.01 23.27 10.98
C ALA A 149 -6.90 22.36 11.54
N ALA A 150 -7.26 21.42 12.41
CA ALA A 150 -6.31 20.42 12.90
C ALA A 150 -5.72 19.66 11.70
N HIS A 151 -4.41 19.42 11.72
CA HIS A 151 -3.73 18.70 10.64
C HIS A 151 -4.38 17.34 10.39
N LEU A 152 -4.77 17.07 9.15
CA LEU A 152 -5.46 15.82 8.78
C LEU A 152 -4.57 14.58 8.99
N VAL A 153 -3.27 14.73 8.73
CA VAL A 153 -2.24 13.70 8.93
C VAL A 153 -1.17 14.23 9.88
N ARG A 154 -0.96 13.52 10.99
CA ARG A 154 0.14 13.83 11.93
C ARG A 154 1.44 13.15 11.49
N LYS A 155 2.57 13.67 11.99
CA LYS A 155 3.90 13.11 11.70
C LYS A 155 4.00 11.65 12.17
N ASP A 156 3.58 11.38 13.39
CA ASP A 156 3.64 10.05 13.98
C ASP A 156 2.73 9.05 13.24
N GLU A 157 1.60 9.51 12.70
CA GLU A 157 0.72 8.70 11.85
C GLU A 157 1.42 8.29 10.54
N LEU A 158 2.11 9.22 9.87
CA LEU A 158 2.86 8.92 8.65
C LEU A 158 4.02 7.96 8.91
N GLU A 159 4.79 8.18 9.97
CA GLU A 159 5.88 7.27 10.37
C GLU A 159 5.38 5.85 10.64
N LYS A 160 4.26 5.73 11.37
CA LYS A 160 3.61 4.44 11.63
C LYS A 160 3.11 3.79 10.35
N ALA A 161 2.48 4.55 9.45
CA ALA A 161 1.99 4.04 8.17
C ALA A 161 3.12 3.46 7.30
N ILE A 162 4.24 4.17 7.15
CA ILE A 162 5.40 3.69 6.37
C ILE A 162 5.93 2.39 6.96
N ARG A 163 6.14 2.33 8.29
CA ARG A 163 6.63 1.12 8.96
C ARG A 163 5.65 -0.05 8.82
N PHE A 164 4.36 0.21 9.02
CA PHE A 164 3.31 -0.80 8.88
C PHE A 164 3.28 -1.40 7.48
N LEU A 165 3.31 -0.56 6.43
CA LEU A 165 3.30 -1.03 5.05
C LEU A 165 4.56 -1.83 4.70
N LYS A 166 5.73 -1.42 5.20
CA LYS A 166 6.97 -2.21 5.05
C LYS A 166 6.81 -3.61 5.66
N SER A 167 6.35 -3.70 6.90
CA SER A 167 6.12 -5.01 7.54
C SER A 167 5.03 -5.84 6.85
N LEU A 168 3.99 -5.20 6.34
CA LEU A 168 2.92 -5.86 5.58
C LEU A 168 3.44 -6.48 4.28
N VAL A 169 4.32 -5.75 3.56
CA VAL A 169 5.00 -6.27 2.35
C VAL A 169 5.89 -7.46 2.70
N GLU A 170 6.67 -7.38 3.78
CA GLU A 170 7.50 -8.50 4.23
C GLU A 170 6.69 -9.76 4.56
N ALA A 171 5.59 -9.59 5.29
CA ALA A 171 4.67 -10.68 5.63
C ALA A 171 3.98 -11.25 4.40
N THR A 172 3.55 -10.40 3.47
CA THR A 172 2.92 -10.80 2.20
C THR A 172 3.88 -11.60 1.32
N ASP A 173 5.12 -11.14 1.18
CA ASP A 173 6.17 -11.89 0.48
C ASP A 173 6.36 -13.26 1.09
N ALA A 174 6.51 -13.34 2.42
CA ALA A 174 6.73 -14.61 3.13
C ALA A 174 5.56 -15.58 2.94
N ALA A 175 4.31 -15.09 3.00
CA ALA A 175 3.10 -15.88 2.81
C ALA A 175 2.92 -16.40 1.38
N THR A 176 3.60 -15.79 0.41
CA THR A 176 3.37 -16.03 -1.02
C THR A 176 4.60 -16.61 -1.73
N LYS A 177 5.68 -16.92 -1.00
CA LYS A 177 6.84 -17.61 -1.57
C LYS A 177 6.38 -18.89 -2.26
N VAL A 178 6.54 -18.92 -3.58
CA VAL A 178 6.31 -20.08 -4.44
C VAL A 178 7.66 -20.76 -4.68
#